data_AF-A0A1F3M9K2-F1
#
_entry.id   AF-A0A1F3M9K2-F1
#
_cell.length_a   1.000
_cell.length_b   1.000
_cell.length_c   1.000
_cell.angle_alpha   90.00
_cell.angle_beta   90.00
_cell.angle_gamma   90.00
#
_symmetry.space_group_name_H-M   'P 1'
#
loop_
_entity.id
_entity.type
_entity.pdbx_description
1 polymer ?
#
loop_
_entity_poly.entity_id
_entity_poly.type
_entity_poly.pdbx_seq_one_letter_code
_entity_poly.pdbx_strand_id
1 'polypeptide(L)'
;MEKNRNILLRALKNLPDYSPKDQVWEGVATKLENEQISGLVGRMSTFEPPESIWDNIDKELTSRQAIHSKKGLYLWMKWISATAATFVLGYFLFFAGKTGNTKLHYSVEYIKTNNIQQWFADDIEFEQALALVCNEKPKICESPEFKNMEKKLDFLNQSKQKIVKQLSKYDTDSDMEIMLTKIELERTSLINQMIAKVN
;
A
#
# COMPACT_ATOMS: atom_id res chain seq x y z
N MET A 1 -26.19 23.16 -11.85
CA MET A 1 -27.18 22.07 -11.83
C MET A 1 -26.44 20.76 -11.81
N GLU A 2 -26.53 19.99 -10.72
CA GLU A 2 -25.90 18.67 -10.61
C GLU A 2 -26.60 17.67 -11.54
N LYS A 3 -25.92 17.27 -12.62
CA LYS A 3 -26.44 16.32 -13.61
C LYS A 3 -26.73 14.92 -13.03
N ASN A 4 -26.14 14.57 -11.88
CA ASN A 4 -26.14 13.20 -11.37
C ASN A 4 -27.01 12.98 -10.13
N ARG A 5 -27.58 14.04 -9.54
CA ARG A 5 -28.36 13.94 -8.30
C ARG A 5 -29.54 12.97 -8.41
N ASN A 6 -30.26 13.01 -9.53
CA ASN A 6 -31.43 12.17 -9.76
C ASN A 6 -31.06 10.70 -10.04
N ILE A 7 -29.88 10.46 -10.60
CA ILE A 7 -29.34 9.13 -10.86
C ILE A 7 -28.94 8.48 -9.54
N LEU A 8 -28.23 9.22 -8.68
CA LEU A 8 -27.83 8.77 -7.34
C LEU A 8 -29.03 8.47 -6.45
N LEU A 9 -30.04 9.35 -6.42
CA LEU A 9 -31.25 9.13 -5.62
C LEU A 9 -32.05 7.91 -6.10
N ARG A 10 -32.02 7.60 -7.40
CA ARG A 10 -32.65 6.40 -7.95
C ARG A 10 -31.86 5.13 -7.62
N ALA A 11 -30.54 5.18 -7.70
CA ALA A 11 -29.67 4.08 -7.33
C ALA A 11 -29.80 3.75 -5.84
N LEU A 12 -29.82 4.77 -4.97
CA LEU A 12 -29.96 4.59 -3.52
C LEU A 12 -31.32 3.98 -3.13
N LYS A 13 -32.41 4.37 -3.82
CA LYS A 13 -33.74 3.80 -3.59
C LYS A 13 -33.89 2.35 -4.07
N ASN A 14 -33.06 1.95 -5.03
CA ASN A 14 -33.10 0.62 -5.62
C ASN A 14 -32.01 -0.30 -5.04
N LEU A 15 -31.36 0.10 -3.94
CA LEU A 15 -30.42 -0.78 -3.28
C LEU A 15 -31.20 -1.95 -2.66
N PRO A 16 -30.90 -3.19 -3.03
CA PRO A 16 -31.46 -4.35 -2.36
C PRO A 16 -31.00 -4.40 -0.90
N ASP A 17 -31.95 -4.54 0.02
CA ASP A 17 -31.64 -4.81 1.42
C ASP A 17 -31.21 -6.28 1.53
N TYR A 18 -29.92 -6.49 1.75
CA TYR A 18 -29.37 -7.80 2.05
C TYR A 18 -29.19 -7.92 3.55
N SER A 19 -30.20 -8.45 4.24
CA SER A 19 -30.01 -9.00 5.58
C SER A 19 -29.83 -10.51 5.48
N PRO A 20 -28.87 -11.10 6.22
CA PRO A 20 -28.79 -12.54 6.38
C PRO A 20 -30.11 -13.08 6.95
N LYS A 21 -30.48 -14.31 6.59
CA LYS A 21 -31.59 -15.02 7.22
C LYS A 21 -31.26 -15.29 8.69
N ASP A 22 -32.26 -15.27 9.58
CA ASP A 22 -32.08 -15.44 11.02
C ASP A 22 -31.31 -16.72 11.41
N GLN A 23 -31.49 -17.79 10.63
CA GLN A 23 -30.75 -19.04 10.80
C GLN A 23 -29.22 -18.89 10.69
N VAL A 24 -28.74 -17.91 9.91
CA VAL A 24 -27.30 -17.59 9.82
C VAL A 24 -26.83 -16.99 11.14
N TRP A 25 -27.62 -16.10 11.73
CA TRP A 25 -27.31 -15.47 13.01
C TRP A 25 -27.38 -16.46 14.17
N GLU A 26 -28.38 -17.34 14.19
CA GLU A 26 -28.48 -18.43 15.16
C GLU A 26 -27.28 -19.37 15.07
N GLY A 27 -26.82 -19.68 13.85
CA GLY A 27 -25.63 -20.51 13.63
C GLY A 27 -24.34 -19.84 14.13
N VAL A 28 -24.21 -18.52 13.99
CA VAL A 28 -23.08 -17.75 14.53
C VAL A 28 -23.13 -17.72 16.06
N ALA A 29 -24.29 -17.45 16.66
CA ALA A 29 -24.47 -17.43 18.12
C ALA A 29 -24.14 -18.80 18.74
N THR A 30 -24.66 -19.88 18.13
CA THR A 30 -24.43 -21.25 18.60
C THR A 30 -22.95 -21.64 18.46
N LYS A 31 -22.25 -21.18 17.42
CA LYS A 31 -20.81 -21.42 17.29
C LYS A 31 -20.00 -20.64 18.31
N LEU A 32 -20.35 -19.37 18.57
CA LEU A 32 -19.68 -18.57 19.60
C LEU A 32 -19.87 -19.12 21.01
N GLU A 33 -21.04 -19.69 21.32
CA GLU A 33 -21.30 -20.33 22.62
C GLU A 33 -20.62 -21.69 22.76
N ASN A 34 -20.50 -22.46 21.67
CA ASN A 34 -19.84 -23.77 21.68
C ASN A 34 -18.32 -23.70 21.58
N GLU A 35 -17.77 -22.63 20.99
CA GLU A 35 -16.35 -22.34 21.11
C GLU A 35 -16.06 -21.88 22.55
N GLN A 36 -15.11 -22.53 23.22
CA GLN A 36 -14.64 -22.21 24.57
C GLN A 36 -13.89 -20.84 24.63
N ILE A 37 -14.46 -19.80 24.04
CA ILE A 37 -13.92 -18.42 24.05
C ILE A 37 -13.76 -17.94 25.50
N SER A 38 -14.70 -18.31 26.38
CA SER A 38 -14.65 -18.03 27.82
C SER A 38 -13.40 -18.59 28.50
N GLY A 39 -12.86 -19.71 28.02
CA GLY A 39 -11.63 -20.31 28.52
C GLY A 39 -10.35 -19.71 27.92
N LEU A 40 -10.45 -19.07 26.75
CA LEU A 40 -9.34 -18.41 26.07
C LEU A 40 -9.12 -16.98 26.57
N VAL A 41 -10.19 -16.24 26.90
CA VAL A 41 -10.09 -14.89 27.46
C VAL A 41 -9.34 -14.90 28.81
N GLY A 42 -9.57 -15.93 29.64
CA GLY A 42 -8.83 -16.11 30.91
C GLY A 42 -7.36 -16.52 30.74
N ARG A 43 -6.94 -16.91 29.52
CA ARG A 43 -5.55 -17.29 29.19
C ARG A 43 -4.80 -16.20 28.43
N MET A 44 -5.45 -15.08 28.11
CA MET A 44 -4.77 -13.94 27.50
C MET A 44 -3.89 -13.28 28.56
N SER A 45 -2.60 -13.20 28.27
CA SER A 45 -1.68 -12.43 29.10
C SER A 45 -2.07 -10.96 29.05
N THR A 46 -2.33 -10.38 30.22
CA THR A 46 -2.45 -8.92 30.36
C THR A 46 -1.03 -8.36 30.27
N PHE A 47 -0.52 -8.19 29.06
CA PHE A 47 0.78 -7.58 28.83
C PHE A 47 0.62 -6.07 28.93
N GLU A 48 0.91 -5.51 30.10
CA GLU A 48 1.02 -4.07 30.25
C GLU A 48 2.41 -3.64 29.77
N PRO A 49 2.51 -2.66 28.85
CA PRO A 49 3.79 -2.22 28.33
C PRO A 49 4.64 -1.62 29.45
N PRO A 50 5.98 -1.84 29.46
CA PRO A 50 6.88 -1.24 30.43
C PRO A 50 6.75 0.29 30.45
N GLU A 51 6.84 0.89 31.64
CA GLU A 51 6.73 2.34 31.88
C GLU A 51 7.70 3.16 31.00
N SER A 52 8.87 2.59 30.67
CA SER A 52 9.86 3.19 29.79
C SER A 52 9.36 3.44 28.36
N ILE A 53 8.37 2.67 27.88
CA ILE A 53 7.74 2.91 26.57
C ILE A 53 6.91 4.20 26.63
N TRP A 54 6.16 4.40 27.71
CA TRP A 54 5.36 5.61 27.91
C TRP A 54 6.24 6.85 28.06
N ASP A 55 7.30 6.75 28.85
CA ASP A 55 8.29 7.84 29.02
C ASP A 55 8.93 8.25 27.69
N ASN A 56 9.21 7.29 26.81
CA ASN A 56 9.81 7.57 25.50
C ASN A 56 8.83 8.27 24.57
N ILE A 57 7.55 7.89 24.58
CA ILE A 57 6.50 8.56 23.82
C ILE A 57 6.38 10.01 24.27
N ASP A 58 6.35 10.27 25.59
CA ASP A 58 6.16 11.61 26.13
C ASP A 58 7.36 12.54 25.84
N LYS A 59 8.58 11.99 25.89
CA LYS A 59 9.81 12.68 25.46
C LYS A 59 9.80 13.01 23.97
N GLU A 60 9.33 12.10 23.11
CA GLU A 60 9.28 12.35 21.68
C GLU A 60 8.28 13.48 21.34
N LEU A 61 7.12 13.48 22.00
CA LEU A 61 6.10 14.52 21.82
C LEU A 61 6.59 15.91 22.27
N THR A 62 7.24 15.99 23.42
CA THR A 62 7.80 17.26 23.94
C THR A 62 8.98 17.77 23.11
N SER A 63 9.84 16.88 22.60
CA SER A 63 10.98 17.27 21.74
C SER A 63 10.55 17.89 20.40
N ARG A 64 9.43 17.43 19.81
CA ARG A 64 8.89 17.98 18.56
C ARG A 64 8.33 19.40 18.73
N GLN A 65 7.84 19.75 19.92
CA GLN A 65 7.32 21.09 20.21
C GLN A 65 8.42 22.14 20.43
N ALA A 66 9.62 21.75 20.89
CA ALA A 66 10.71 22.69 21.19
C ALA A 66 11.36 23.33 19.95
N ILE A 67 11.13 22.80 18.75
CA ILE A 67 11.74 23.27 17.48
C ILE A 67 11.10 24.59 17.00
N HIS A 68 9.98 25.03 17.58
CA HIS A 68 9.26 26.25 17.19
C HIS A 68 9.65 27.53 17.95
N SER A 69 10.80 27.58 18.63
CA SER A 69 11.29 28.84 19.23
C SER A 69 11.89 29.76 18.16
N LYS A 70 11.02 30.52 17.46
CA LYS A 70 11.39 31.53 16.46
C LYS A 70 12.01 32.81 17.06
N LYS A 71 12.57 32.77 18.27
CA LYS A 71 13.06 33.97 18.97
C LYS A 71 14.49 34.38 18.60
N GLY A 72 15.29 33.50 18.00
CA GLY A 72 16.68 33.80 17.61
C GLY A 72 16.87 34.38 16.20
N LEU A 73 15.90 34.23 15.30
CA LEU A 73 16.09 34.55 13.88
C LEU A 73 15.97 36.07 13.56
N TYR A 74 15.24 36.82 14.39
CA TYR A 74 14.89 38.22 14.09
C TYR A 74 16.04 39.21 14.36
N LEU A 75 17.00 38.86 15.22
CA LEU A 75 18.17 39.72 15.52
C LEU A 75 19.28 39.61 14.47
N TRP A 76 19.40 38.47 13.79
CA TRP A 76 20.46 38.27 12.78
C TRP A 76 20.10 38.86 11.41
N MET A 77 18.82 39.20 11.19
CA MET A 77 18.28 39.67 9.93
C MET A 77 18.49 41.18 9.65
N LYS A 78 19.17 41.92 10.54
CA LYS A 78 19.47 43.36 10.36
C LYS A 78 20.79 43.65 9.62
N TRP A 79 21.58 42.64 9.25
CA TRP A 79 22.92 42.83 8.66
C TRP A 79 23.07 42.39 7.19
N ILE A 80 21.98 42.15 6.45
CA ILE A 80 22.07 41.71 5.06
C ILE A 80 21.10 42.51 4.19
N SER A 81 21.47 43.75 3.84
CA SER A 81 20.67 44.60 2.93
C SER A 81 21.39 44.99 1.63
N ALA A 82 22.48 44.32 1.25
CA ALA A 82 23.23 44.70 0.03
C ALA A 82 23.64 43.54 -0.91
N THR A 83 23.20 42.31 -0.66
CA THR A 83 23.55 41.13 -1.48
C THR A 83 22.35 40.25 -1.83
N ALA A 84 21.11 40.76 -1.74
CA ALA A 84 19.92 39.93 -1.99
C ALA A 84 19.76 39.52 -3.47
N ALA A 85 20.22 40.34 -4.42
CA ALA A 85 20.00 40.06 -5.85
C ALA A 85 20.84 38.90 -6.41
N THR A 86 22.04 38.66 -5.89
CA THR A 86 22.93 37.58 -6.37
C THR A 86 22.59 36.22 -5.78
N PHE A 87 22.11 36.18 -4.53
CA PHE A 87 21.69 34.93 -3.89
C PHE A 87 20.39 34.36 -4.46
N VAL A 88 19.43 35.20 -4.89
CA VAL A 88 18.17 34.69 -5.49
C VAL A 88 18.44 33.96 -6.81
N LEU A 89 19.33 34.49 -7.66
CA LEU A 89 19.69 33.85 -8.93
C LEU A 89 20.50 32.56 -8.72
N GLY A 90 21.44 32.58 -7.77
CA GLY A 90 22.23 31.40 -7.40
C GLY A 90 21.38 30.29 -6.74
N TYR A 91 20.41 30.66 -5.91
CA TYR A 91 19.50 29.73 -5.25
C TYR A 91 18.57 29.03 -6.26
N PHE A 92 18.05 29.77 -7.24
CA PHE A 92 17.20 29.20 -8.29
C PHE A 92 17.95 28.20 -9.16
N LEU A 93 19.21 28.49 -9.53
CA LEU A 93 20.05 27.56 -10.30
C LEU A 93 20.50 26.35 -9.46
N PHE A 94 20.74 26.51 -8.16
CA PHE A 94 21.15 25.40 -7.28
C PHE A 94 19.99 24.44 -6.93
N PHE A 95 18.75 24.95 -6.84
CA PHE A 95 17.58 24.11 -6.56
C PHE A 95 16.90 23.55 -7.82
N ALA A 96 17.03 24.19 -8.99
CA ALA A 96 16.47 23.66 -10.25
C ALA A 96 17.09 22.31 -10.67
N GLY A 97 18.29 21.96 -10.20
CA GLY A 97 18.96 20.69 -10.48
C GLY A 97 18.70 19.57 -9.47
N LYS A 98 18.00 19.83 -8.36
CA LYS A 98 17.64 18.80 -7.37
C LYS A 98 16.19 18.39 -7.57
N THR A 99 15.95 17.60 -8.61
CA THR A 99 14.81 16.68 -8.63
C THR A 99 15.01 15.71 -7.48
N GLY A 100 14.40 16.04 -6.34
CA GLY A 100 14.44 15.20 -5.16
C GLY A 100 13.94 13.82 -5.52
N ASN A 101 14.76 12.80 -5.27
CA ASN A 101 14.30 11.43 -5.18
C ASN A 101 13.23 11.39 -4.08
N THR A 102 11.98 11.61 -4.45
CA THR A 102 10.83 11.40 -3.59
C THR A 102 10.78 9.91 -3.30
N LYS A 103 11.42 9.51 -2.19
CA LYS A 103 11.25 8.18 -1.63
C LYS A 103 9.79 8.11 -1.18
N LEU A 104 8.99 7.45 -1.99
CA LEU A 104 7.58 7.22 -1.72
C LEU A 104 7.51 6.32 -0.48
N HIS A 105 7.20 6.91 0.67
CA HIS A 105 6.89 6.14 1.86
C HIS A 105 5.46 5.65 1.72
N TYR A 106 5.30 4.37 1.41
CA TYR A 106 4.02 3.69 1.42
C TYR A 106 3.97 2.75 2.62
N SER A 107 2.83 2.73 3.31
CA SER A 107 2.51 1.75 4.36
C SER A 107 1.56 0.72 3.76
N VAL A 108 1.91 -0.56 3.87
CA VAL A 108 1.05 -1.68 3.47
C VAL A 108 0.44 -2.27 4.73
N GLU A 109 -0.88 -2.42 4.75
CA GLU A 109 -1.60 -3.14 5.81
C GLU A 109 -1.99 -4.53 5.32
N TYR A 110 -1.84 -5.52 6.19
CA TYR A 110 -2.18 -6.92 5.89
C TYR A 110 -3.68 -7.13 6.10
N ILE A 111 -4.43 -7.18 5.01
CA ILE A 111 -5.85 -7.55 5.05
C ILE A 111 -5.92 -9.07 4.92
N LYS A 112 -6.48 -9.76 5.91
CA LYS A 112 -6.72 -11.21 5.84
C LYS A 112 -7.77 -11.47 4.76
N THR A 113 -7.33 -11.93 3.59
CA THR A 113 -8.24 -12.16 2.46
C THR A 113 -8.88 -13.53 2.63
N ASN A 114 -10.20 -13.59 2.73
CA ASN A 114 -10.93 -14.87 2.86
C ASN A 114 -10.98 -15.66 1.54
N ASN A 115 -10.46 -15.09 0.45
CA ASN A 115 -10.55 -15.67 -0.88
C ASN A 115 -9.25 -15.48 -1.68
N ILE A 116 -8.33 -16.43 -1.54
CA ILE A 116 -7.07 -16.50 -2.29
C ILE A 116 -7.33 -16.58 -3.81
N GLN A 117 -8.52 -17.05 -4.25
CA GLN A 117 -8.90 -17.11 -5.66
C GLN A 117 -8.99 -15.72 -6.34
N GLN A 118 -9.24 -14.65 -5.57
CA GLN A 118 -9.34 -13.28 -6.12
C GLN A 118 -8.00 -12.76 -6.68
N TRP A 119 -6.88 -13.35 -6.26
CA TRP A 119 -5.55 -12.94 -6.70
C TRP A 119 -5.22 -13.40 -8.14
N PHE A 120 -6.06 -14.22 -8.79
CA PHE A 120 -5.80 -14.78 -10.13
C PHE A 120 -6.58 -14.13 -11.27
N ALA A 121 -7.54 -13.26 -10.98
CA ALA A 121 -8.45 -12.75 -12.00
C ALA A 121 -7.76 -11.83 -13.02
N ASP A 122 -6.70 -11.13 -12.61
CA ASP A 122 -6.18 -9.99 -13.36
C ASP A 122 -4.96 -10.35 -14.24
N ASP A 123 -4.45 -11.59 -14.15
CA ASP A 123 -3.17 -11.97 -14.75
C ASP A 123 -3.26 -12.10 -16.29
N ILE A 124 -4.39 -12.61 -16.80
CA ILE A 124 -4.62 -12.82 -18.23
C ILE A 124 -4.83 -11.49 -18.96
N GLU A 125 -5.53 -10.54 -18.33
CA GLU A 125 -5.83 -9.24 -18.93
C GLU A 125 -4.55 -8.42 -19.16
N PHE A 126 -3.62 -8.48 -18.20
CA PHE A 126 -2.34 -7.79 -18.31
C PHE A 126 -1.47 -8.32 -19.46
N GLU A 127 -1.34 -9.64 -19.60
CA GLU A 127 -0.53 -10.25 -20.67
C GLU A 127 -1.05 -9.89 -22.06
N GLN A 128 -2.37 -9.85 -22.23
CA GLN A 128 -3.01 -9.42 -23.48
C GLN A 128 -2.75 -7.94 -23.76
N ALA A 129 -2.89 -7.07 -22.75
CA ALA A 129 -2.61 -5.65 -22.90
C ALA A 129 -1.14 -5.40 -23.27
N LEU A 130 -0.22 -6.14 -22.66
CA LEU A 130 1.20 -6.04 -22.95
C LEU A 130 1.54 -6.43 -24.40
N ALA A 131 0.91 -7.50 -24.91
CA ALA A 131 1.11 -7.94 -26.28
C ALA A 131 0.63 -6.89 -27.31
N LEU A 132 -0.51 -6.24 -27.06
CA LEU A 132 -1.00 -5.15 -27.90
C LEU A 132 -0.01 -3.98 -27.94
N VAL A 133 0.47 -3.59 -26.76
CA VAL A 133 1.43 -2.51 -26.58
C VAL A 133 2.77 -2.82 -27.29
N CYS A 134 3.24 -4.07 -27.22
CA CYS A 134 4.47 -4.47 -27.91
C CYS A 134 4.35 -4.56 -29.42
N ASN A 135 3.15 -4.85 -29.95
CA ASN A 135 2.89 -4.74 -31.39
C ASN A 135 2.96 -3.28 -31.87
N GLU A 136 2.51 -2.34 -31.05
CA GLU A 136 2.56 -0.91 -31.37
C GLU A 136 3.98 -0.33 -31.25
N LYS A 137 4.74 -0.75 -30.22
CA LYS A 137 6.07 -0.19 -29.88
C LYS A 137 7.16 -1.27 -29.83
N PRO A 138 7.47 -1.96 -30.95
CA PRO A 138 8.38 -3.12 -30.96
C PRO A 138 9.81 -2.78 -30.50
N LYS A 139 10.32 -1.59 -30.82
CA LYS A 139 11.68 -1.17 -30.42
C LYS A 139 11.89 -1.13 -28.91
N ILE A 140 10.85 -0.78 -28.14
CA ILE A 140 10.91 -0.73 -26.68
C ILE A 140 10.87 -2.15 -26.12
N CYS A 141 9.98 -2.99 -26.63
CA CYS A 141 9.84 -4.37 -26.18
C CYS A 141 11.03 -5.27 -26.57
N GLU A 142 11.71 -4.97 -27.68
CA GLU A 142 12.92 -5.68 -28.08
C GLU A 142 14.16 -5.31 -27.25
N SER A 143 14.08 -4.23 -26.47
CA SER A 143 15.20 -3.78 -25.65
C SER A 143 15.60 -4.83 -24.60
N PRO A 144 16.90 -4.98 -24.30
CA PRO A 144 17.38 -5.96 -23.34
C PRO A 144 16.84 -5.70 -21.92
N GLU A 145 16.61 -4.43 -21.58
CA GLU A 145 16.02 -4.04 -20.29
C GLU A 145 14.57 -4.53 -20.18
N PHE A 146 13.76 -4.33 -21.24
CA PHE A 146 12.36 -4.78 -21.25
C PHE A 146 12.24 -6.30 -21.24
N LYS A 147 13.05 -7.01 -22.03
CA LYS A 147 13.11 -8.48 -22.00
C LYS A 147 13.54 -9.03 -20.63
N ASN A 148 14.37 -8.32 -19.89
CA ASN A 148 14.72 -8.72 -18.53
C ASN A 148 13.54 -8.55 -17.57
N MET A 149 12.77 -7.46 -17.71
CA MET A 149 11.54 -7.26 -16.94
C MET A 149 10.49 -8.34 -17.26
N GLU A 150 10.32 -8.69 -18.54
CA GLU A 150 9.43 -9.78 -18.96
C GLU A 150 9.81 -11.12 -18.33
N LYS A 151 11.10 -11.51 -18.39
CA LYS A 151 11.60 -12.73 -17.74
C LYS A 151 11.38 -12.70 -16.23
N LYS A 152 11.60 -11.55 -15.58
CA LYS A 152 11.37 -11.41 -14.14
C LYS A 152 9.89 -11.54 -13.81
N LEU A 153 9.01 -10.99 -14.65
CA LEU A 153 7.57 -11.09 -14.48
C LEU A 153 7.09 -12.56 -14.59
N ASP A 154 7.57 -13.29 -15.59
CA ASP A 154 7.30 -14.73 -15.74
C ASP A 154 7.79 -15.54 -14.52
N PHE A 155 9.01 -15.25 -14.05
CA PHE A 155 9.54 -15.88 -12.83
C PHE A 155 8.63 -15.63 -11.60
N LEU A 156 8.15 -14.40 -11.41
CA LEU A 156 7.25 -14.05 -10.31
C LEU A 156 5.90 -14.76 -10.43
N ASN A 157 5.33 -14.80 -11.64
CA ASN A 157 4.07 -15.52 -11.92
C ASN A 157 4.21 -17.03 -11.62
N GLN A 158 5.29 -17.66 -12.03
CA GLN A 158 5.55 -19.08 -11.75
C GLN A 158 5.74 -19.35 -10.25
N SER A 159 6.42 -18.44 -9.55
CA SER A 159 6.68 -18.56 -8.11
C SER A 159 5.38 -18.44 -7.31
N LYS A 160 4.52 -17.48 -7.67
CA LYS A 160 3.14 -17.35 -7.14
C LYS A 160 2.37 -18.66 -7.26
N GLN A 161 2.34 -19.25 -8.47
CA GLN A 161 1.61 -20.51 -8.70
C GLN A 161 2.14 -21.67 -7.85
N LYS A 162 3.45 -21.75 -7.61
CA LYS A 162 4.04 -22.79 -6.76
C LYS A 162 3.60 -22.67 -5.31
N ILE A 163 3.68 -21.46 -4.75
CA ILE A 163 3.29 -21.19 -3.36
C ILE A 163 1.81 -21.48 -3.16
N VAL A 164 0.96 -21.05 -4.10
CA VAL A 164 -0.48 -21.28 -4.03
C VAL A 164 -0.81 -22.78 -4.07
N LYS A 165 -0.13 -23.56 -4.92
CA LYS A 165 -0.32 -25.02 -4.96
C LYS A 165 0.07 -25.71 -3.66
N GLN A 166 1.01 -25.12 -2.92
CA GLN A 166 1.47 -25.61 -1.63
C GLN A 166 0.61 -25.13 -0.47
N LEU A 167 -0.13 -24.02 -0.64
CA LEU A 167 -1.10 -23.56 0.33
C LEU A 167 -2.27 -24.56 0.39
N SER A 168 -2.40 -25.26 1.52
CA SER A 168 -3.57 -26.11 1.75
C SER A 168 -4.78 -25.21 2.05
N LYS A 169 -5.98 -25.64 1.62
CA LYS A 169 -7.26 -24.96 1.91
C LYS A 169 -7.53 -24.77 3.42
N TYR A 170 -6.79 -25.47 4.27
CA TYR A 170 -6.94 -25.48 5.72
C TYR A 170 -5.66 -25.06 6.46
N ASP A 171 -4.58 -24.75 5.74
CA ASP A 171 -3.32 -24.33 6.36
C ASP A 171 -3.25 -22.80 6.36
N THR A 172 -3.06 -22.24 7.55
CA THR A 172 -2.80 -20.80 7.75
C THR A 172 -1.32 -20.61 8.04
N ASP A 173 -0.48 -21.13 7.15
CA ASP A 173 0.96 -20.90 7.23
C ASP A 173 1.23 -19.43 6.87
N SER A 174 1.36 -18.60 7.92
CA SER A 174 1.59 -17.16 7.84
C SER A 174 2.78 -16.84 6.92
N ASP A 175 3.80 -17.69 6.90
CA ASP A 175 5.03 -17.42 6.14
C ASP A 175 4.79 -17.51 4.63
N MET A 176 3.95 -18.43 4.17
CA MET A 176 3.59 -18.57 2.76
C MET A 176 2.65 -17.45 2.30
N GLU A 177 1.73 -17.00 3.16
CA GLU A 177 0.88 -15.83 2.89
C GLU A 177 1.71 -14.54 2.80
N ILE A 178 2.70 -14.36 3.69
CA ILE A 178 3.64 -13.24 3.64
C ILE A 178 4.47 -13.31 2.35
N MET A 179 4.96 -14.49 1.97
CA MET A 179 5.73 -14.67 0.74
C MET A 179 4.90 -14.36 -0.52
N LEU A 180 3.64 -14.80 -0.56
CA LEU A 180 2.71 -14.49 -1.64
C LEU A 180 2.48 -12.98 -1.75
N THR A 181 2.24 -12.31 -0.61
CA THR A 181 2.05 -10.86 -0.54
C THR A 181 3.28 -10.13 -1.10
N LYS A 182 4.49 -10.57 -0.73
CA LYS A 182 5.73 -9.98 -1.22
C LYS A 182 5.88 -10.13 -2.74
N ILE A 183 5.58 -11.31 -3.28
CA ILE A 183 5.63 -11.56 -4.73
C ILE A 183 4.71 -10.60 -5.49
N GLU A 184 3.52 -10.36 -4.95
CA GLU A 184 2.53 -9.51 -5.61
C GLU A 184 2.91 -8.04 -5.57
N LEU A 185 3.46 -7.56 -4.46
CA LEU A 185 4.05 -6.22 -4.41
C LEU A 185 5.19 -6.04 -5.43
N GLU A 186 6.09 -7.03 -5.53
CA GLU A 186 7.17 -7.00 -6.51
C GLU A 186 6.64 -7.03 -7.96
N ARG A 187 5.60 -7.82 -8.21
CA ARG A 187 4.93 -7.93 -9.49
C ARG A 187 4.26 -6.61 -9.89
N THR A 188 3.46 -6.02 -9.03
CA THR A 188 2.83 -4.70 -9.27
C THR A 188 3.89 -3.63 -9.53
N SER A 189 4.96 -3.60 -8.74
CA SER A 189 6.07 -2.67 -8.97
C SER A 189 6.71 -2.85 -10.34
N LEU A 190 6.95 -4.11 -10.76
CA LEU A 190 7.55 -4.42 -12.05
C LEU A 190 6.64 -4.03 -13.22
N ILE A 191 5.34 -4.32 -13.11
CA ILE A 191 4.32 -3.92 -14.08
C ILE A 191 4.30 -2.40 -14.26
N ASN A 192 4.31 -1.63 -13.16
CA ASN A 192 4.36 -0.18 -13.22
C ASN A 192 5.61 0.35 -13.94
N GLN A 193 6.77 -0.29 -13.73
CA GLN A 193 8.00 0.06 -14.44
C GLN A 193 7.91 -0.25 -15.94
N MET A 194 7.30 -1.38 -16.31
CA MET A 194 7.06 -1.72 -17.71
C MET A 194 6.12 -0.72 -18.37
N ILE A 195 5.01 -0.36 -17.72
CA ILE A 195 4.07 0.67 -18.23
C ILE A 195 4.78 2.01 -18.41
N ALA A 196 5.57 2.45 -17.42
CA ALA A 196 6.30 3.72 -17.49
C ALA A 196 7.35 3.76 -18.61
N LYS A 197 7.87 2.60 -19.03
CA LYS A 197 8.83 2.51 -20.14
C LYS A 197 8.17 2.53 -21.50
N VAL A 198 6.91 2.09 -21.58
CA VAL A 198 6.20 2.00 -22.85
C VAL A 198 5.26 3.17 -23.10
N ASN A 199 4.84 3.91 -22.06
CA ASN A 199 4.17 5.22 -22.22
C ASN A 199 5.15 6.29 -22.71
#